data_AF-W5NBF0-F1
#
_entry.id   AF-W5NBF0-F1
#
_cell.length_a   1.000
_cell.length_b   1.000
_cell.length_c   1.000
_cell.angle_alpha   90.00
_cell.angle_beta   90.00
_cell.angle_gamma   90.00
#
_symmetry.space_group_name_H-M   'P 1'
#
loop_
_entity.id
_entity.type
_entity.pdbx_description
1 polymer ?
#
loop_
_entity_poly.entity_id
_entity_poly.type
_entity_poly.pdbx_seq_one_letter_code
_entity_poly.pdbx_strand_id
1 'polypeptide(L)'
;MCHSAVDPKPYFDSCVYDLCMTGGFHQLLCRSLQVYAEACHRAGIAINDWRAAAQCPASCPVNSQYELCGSACPATCGSLAAMAKCRFPCVETCTCDRGFVLSRGKCVPLLRCGCTFEGRHIPAGQTFWADDRCRRLCFCGPEGGQVSCKEASCRPGEQCQVVDGLRDCYPVSYSICSACGDPHYTTFDGRYFDFQGTCIYQLVGLCAPNTTLTPFRVNVGNENRGDQTISYTKVVTVEVFGIRITLNREYRYEVMVGVTSWWWRRHFHCMTWTCM
;
A
#
# COMPACT_ATOMS: atom_id res chain seq x y z
N MET A 1 -39.36 2.89 28.91
CA MET A 1 -38.32 3.48 29.80
C MET A 1 -37.45 4.54 29.12
N CYS A 2 -37.12 4.46 27.83
CA CYS A 2 -36.28 5.49 27.19
C CYS A 2 -36.97 6.87 27.00
N HIS A 3 -38.30 6.92 26.86
CA HIS A 3 -39.04 8.16 26.54
C HIS A 3 -38.88 9.26 27.61
N SER A 4 -38.52 8.90 28.84
CA SER A 4 -38.25 9.87 29.92
C SER A 4 -36.86 10.51 29.84
N ALA A 5 -35.94 9.92 29.06
CA ALA A 5 -34.56 10.41 28.89
C ALA A 5 -34.32 10.98 27.48
N VAL A 6 -34.99 10.45 26.46
CA VAL A 6 -34.88 10.89 25.06
C VAL A 6 -36.29 11.16 24.53
N ASP A 7 -36.52 12.35 23.98
CA ASP A 7 -37.80 12.69 23.34
C ASP A 7 -37.99 11.84 22.07
N PRO A 8 -39.02 10.97 22.00
CA PRO A 8 -39.27 10.14 20.82
C PRO A 8 -39.82 10.93 19.63
N LYS A 9 -40.38 12.14 19.85
CA LYS A 9 -41.15 12.85 18.82
C LYS A 9 -40.36 13.13 17.53
N PRO A 10 -39.11 13.65 17.57
CA PRO A 10 -38.34 13.88 16.35
C PRO A 10 -38.03 12.60 15.57
N TYR A 11 -37.76 11.50 16.28
CA TYR A 11 -37.47 10.19 15.68
C TYR A 11 -38.72 9.59 15.05
N PHE A 12 -39.87 9.73 15.72
CA PHE A 12 -41.16 9.28 15.20
C PHE A 12 -41.57 10.07 13.96
N ASP A 13 -41.49 11.40 14.00
CA ASP A 13 -41.87 12.26 12.88
C ASP A 13 -40.97 11.97 11.66
N SER A 14 -39.66 11.74 11.86
CA SER A 14 -38.74 11.29 10.80
C SER A 14 -39.10 9.90 10.26
N CYS A 15 -39.43 8.95 11.13
CA CYS A 15 -39.84 7.59 10.74
C CYS A 15 -41.08 7.61 9.83
N VAL A 16 -42.11 8.37 10.23
CA VAL A 16 -43.35 8.52 9.47
C VAL A 16 -43.06 9.13 8.11
N TYR A 17 -42.26 10.20 8.07
CA TYR A 17 -41.86 10.83 6.81
C TYR A 17 -41.15 9.85 5.87
N ASP A 18 -40.13 9.13 6.35
CA ASP A 18 -39.34 8.20 5.53
C ASP A 18 -40.19 7.01 5.02
N LEU A 19 -41.09 6.48 5.86
CA LEU A 19 -41.98 5.40 5.46
C LEU A 19 -43.04 5.86 4.46
N CYS A 20 -43.60 7.06 4.63
CA CYS A 20 -44.55 7.63 3.68
C CYS A 20 -43.92 7.84 2.31
N MET A 21 -42.69 8.36 2.26
CA MET A 21 -41.97 8.61 1.00
C MET A 21 -41.53 7.33 0.28
N THR A 22 -41.45 6.19 0.98
CA THR A 22 -40.97 4.92 0.42
C THR A 22 -42.04 3.83 0.32
N GLY A 23 -43.30 4.18 0.54
CA GLY A 23 -44.41 3.22 0.46
C GLY A 23 -44.36 2.14 1.53
N GLY A 24 -43.77 2.43 2.69
CA GLY A 24 -43.68 1.51 3.84
C GLY A 24 -42.51 0.52 3.76
N PHE A 25 -41.37 0.90 3.18
CA PHE A 25 -40.20 0.02 3.09
C PHE A 25 -39.66 -0.34 4.47
N HIS A 26 -39.86 -1.59 4.90
CA HIS A 26 -39.60 -2.07 6.26
C HIS A 26 -38.14 -1.86 6.73
N GLN A 27 -37.16 -1.90 5.82
CA GLN A 27 -35.77 -1.60 6.20
C GLN A 27 -35.57 -0.17 6.73
N LEU A 28 -36.37 0.81 6.26
CA LEU A 28 -36.32 2.17 6.77
C LEU A 28 -36.95 2.29 8.16
N LEU A 29 -38.01 1.52 8.45
CA LEU A 29 -38.53 1.37 9.82
C LEU A 29 -37.41 0.86 10.74
N CYS A 30 -36.71 -0.20 10.34
CA CYS A 30 -35.61 -0.76 11.14
C CYS A 30 -34.48 0.24 11.37
N ARG A 31 -34.11 1.00 10.34
CA ARG A 31 -33.08 2.05 10.44
C ARG A 31 -33.51 3.17 11.38
N SER A 32 -34.76 3.63 11.28
CA SER A 32 -35.29 4.69 12.15
C SER A 32 -35.35 4.25 13.61
N LEU A 33 -35.80 3.01 13.87
CA LEU A 33 -35.82 2.43 15.20
C LEU A 33 -34.41 2.24 15.78
N GLN A 34 -33.45 1.81 14.95
CA GLN A 34 -32.05 1.69 15.35
C GLN A 34 -31.48 3.03 15.83
N VAL A 35 -31.75 4.12 15.10
CA VAL A 35 -31.27 5.46 15.48
C VAL A 35 -31.82 5.91 16.83
N TYR A 36 -33.07 5.59 17.13
CA TYR A 36 -33.67 5.87 18.45
C TYR A 36 -33.09 4.96 19.55
N ALA A 37 -32.94 3.65 19.27
CA ALA A 37 -32.32 2.69 20.16
C ALA A 37 -30.89 3.10 20.55
N GLU A 38 -30.08 3.54 19.58
CA GLU A 38 -28.73 4.08 19.82
C GLU A 38 -28.74 5.34 20.69
N ALA A 39 -29.74 6.21 20.54
CA ALA A 39 -29.87 7.41 21.38
C ALA A 39 -30.21 7.05 22.83
N CYS A 40 -31.13 6.09 23.03
CA CYS A 40 -31.44 5.53 24.35
C CYS A 40 -30.19 4.93 25.01
N HIS A 41 -29.42 4.16 24.24
CA HIS A 41 -28.22 3.52 24.72
C HIS A 41 -27.12 4.53 25.10
N ARG A 42 -26.94 5.59 24.30
CA ARG A 42 -26.05 6.73 24.62
C ARG A 42 -26.47 7.49 25.87
N ALA A 43 -27.76 7.51 26.19
CA ALA A 43 -28.29 8.05 27.45
C ALA A 43 -28.09 7.09 28.65
N GLY A 44 -27.42 5.94 28.45
CA GLY A 44 -27.18 4.94 29.50
C GLY A 44 -28.42 4.12 29.86
N ILE A 45 -29.47 4.18 29.04
CA ILE A 45 -30.71 3.44 29.28
C ILE A 45 -30.60 2.07 28.63
N ALA A 46 -30.67 1.01 29.46
CA ALA A 46 -30.80 -0.34 28.97
C ALA A 46 -32.14 -0.52 28.25
N ILE A 47 -32.08 -0.91 26.97
CA ILE A 47 -33.24 -1.22 26.15
C ILE A 47 -33.35 -2.74 25.96
N ASN A 48 -34.58 -3.25 25.85
CA ASN A 48 -34.83 -4.65 25.54
C ASN A 48 -34.62 -4.93 24.03
N ASP A 49 -34.73 -6.18 23.61
CA ASP A 49 -34.58 -6.60 22.21
C ASP A 49 -35.69 -6.02 21.30
N TRP A 50 -35.48 -4.79 20.86
CA TRP A 50 -36.38 -4.05 19.98
C TRP A 50 -36.42 -4.67 18.57
N ARG A 51 -35.36 -5.38 18.16
CA ARG A 51 -35.27 -6.02 16.84
C ARG A 51 -36.25 -7.17 16.70
N ALA A 52 -36.39 -8.01 17.72
CA ALA A 52 -37.40 -9.06 17.74
C ALA A 52 -38.83 -8.47 17.69
N ALA A 53 -39.07 -7.40 18.46
CA ALA A 53 -40.38 -6.74 18.52
C ALA A 53 -40.79 -6.07 17.21
N ALA A 54 -39.84 -5.49 16.47
CA ALA A 54 -40.07 -4.79 15.20
C ALA A 54 -39.82 -5.67 13.94
N GLN A 55 -39.49 -6.95 14.13
CA GLN A 55 -39.10 -7.89 13.07
C GLN A 55 -37.91 -7.39 12.23
N CYS A 56 -36.92 -6.77 12.88
CA CYS A 56 -35.75 -6.13 12.28
C CYS A 56 -34.46 -6.92 12.54
N PRO A 57 -34.28 -8.13 11.96
CA PRO A 57 -33.13 -8.97 12.24
C PRO A 57 -31.81 -8.27 11.90
N ALA A 58 -30.82 -8.41 12.78
CA ALA A 58 -29.48 -7.91 12.51
C ALA A 58 -28.78 -8.79 11.46
N SER A 59 -28.04 -8.16 10.55
CA SER A 59 -27.19 -8.85 9.60
C SER A 59 -25.73 -8.72 10.03
N CYS A 60 -25.12 -9.84 10.40
CA CYS A 60 -23.73 -9.90 10.84
C CYS A 60 -22.87 -10.68 9.84
N PRO A 61 -21.59 -10.30 9.66
CA PRO A 61 -20.64 -11.07 8.86
C PRO A 61 -20.51 -12.53 9.31
N VAL A 62 -20.04 -13.41 8.42
CA VAL A 62 -19.70 -14.79 8.77
C VAL A 62 -18.65 -14.79 9.90
N ASN A 63 -18.80 -15.73 10.84
CA ASN A 63 -17.99 -15.84 12.06
C ASN A 63 -18.15 -14.66 13.03
N SER A 64 -19.38 -14.13 13.12
CA SER A 64 -19.74 -13.13 14.11
C SER A 64 -21.18 -13.29 14.57
N GLN A 65 -21.44 -12.79 15.77
CA GLN A 65 -22.73 -12.82 16.43
C GLN A 65 -23.21 -11.40 16.74
N TYR A 66 -24.51 -11.17 16.60
CA TYR A 66 -25.13 -9.92 16.98
C TYR A 66 -25.18 -9.79 18.51
N GLU A 67 -24.81 -8.61 19.01
CA GLU A 67 -24.90 -8.26 20.42
C GLU A 67 -25.53 -6.87 20.58
N LEU A 68 -26.63 -6.79 21.34
CA LEU A 68 -27.29 -5.52 21.66
C LEU A 68 -26.37 -4.58 22.48
N CYS A 69 -25.47 -5.16 23.28
CA CYS A 69 -24.48 -4.44 24.09
C CYS A 69 -23.14 -5.18 23.98
N GLY A 70 -22.48 -5.03 22.85
CA GLY A 70 -21.14 -5.57 22.57
C GLY A 70 -20.03 -4.53 22.77
N SER A 71 -18.78 -4.95 22.60
CA SER A 71 -17.63 -4.04 22.77
C SER A 71 -17.58 -2.96 21.68
N ALA A 72 -17.43 -1.69 22.09
CA ALA A 72 -17.12 -0.59 21.17
C ALA A 72 -15.68 -0.64 20.61
N CYS A 73 -14.84 -1.50 21.19
CA CYS A 73 -13.46 -1.73 20.73
C CYS A 73 -13.33 -3.20 20.30
N PRO A 74 -13.70 -3.55 19.06
CA PRO A 74 -13.55 -4.92 18.57
C PRO A 74 -12.07 -5.31 18.49
N ALA A 75 -11.80 -6.60 18.71
CA ALA A 75 -10.49 -7.18 18.45
C ALA A 75 -10.11 -6.99 16.98
N THR A 76 -8.91 -6.49 16.70
CA THR A 76 -8.38 -6.39 15.32
C THR A 76 -6.97 -6.96 15.25
N CYS A 77 -6.52 -7.31 14.04
CA CYS A 77 -5.15 -7.78 13.82
C CYS A 77 -4.06 -6.81 14.34
N GLY A 78 -4.32 -5.50 14.34
CA GLY A 78 -3.36 -4.50 14.81
C GLY A 78 -3.46 -4.17 16.30
N SER A 79 -4.50 -4.66 16.99
CA SER A 79 -4.87 -4.17 18.32
C SER A 79 -5.36 -5.27 19.25
N LEU A 80 -4.83 -6.50 19.10
CA LEU A 80 -5.15 -7.64 19.96
C LEU A 80 -5.01 -7.31 21.46
N ALA A 81 -4.01 -6.49 21.82
CA ALA A 81 -3.78 -6.02 23.19
C ALA A 81 -4.65 -4.82 23.62
N ALA A 82 -5.25 -4.08 22.68
CA ALA A 82 -6.06 -2.89 22.98
C ALA A 82 -7.45 -3.26 23.53
N MET A 83 -7.89 -4.52 23.35
CA MET A 83 -9.14 -5.04 23.90
C MET A 83 -9.22 -4.86 25.43
N ALA A 84 -8.10 -4.99 26.14
CA ALA A 84 -8.07 -4.95 27.60
C ALA A 84 -8.26 -3.55 28.21
N LYS A 85 -8.25 -2.48 27.41
CA LYS A 85 -8.31 -1.08 27.88
C LYS A 85 -9.51 -0.29 27.36
N CYS A 86 -10.49 -0.94 26.73
CA CYS A 86 -11.67 -0.24 26.24
C CYS A 86 -12.47 0.33 27.41
N ARG A 87 -12.66 1.66 27.44
CA ARG A 87 -13.45 2.37 28.47
C ARG A 87 -14.75 2.96 27.91
N PHE A 88 -15.01 2.75 26.62
CA PHE A 88 -16.23 3.22 26.00
C PHE A 88 -17.42 2.37 26.45
N PRO A 89 -18.62 2.97 26.59
CA PRO A 89 -19.85 2.19 26.77
C PRO A 89 -19.98 1.12 25.69
N CYS A 90 -20.66 0.02 26.02
CA CYS A 90 -20.98 -0.97 25.00
C CYS A 90 -21.81 -0.33 23.87
N VAL A 91 -21.85 -0.96 22.71
CA VAL A 91 -22.65 -0.52 21.57
C VAL A 91 -23.34 -1.72 20.96
N GLU A 92 -24.47 -1.47 20.30
CA GLU A 92 -25.11 -2.48 19.47
C GLU A 92 -24.19 -2.79 18.27
N THR A 93 -23.73 -4.03 18.15
CA THR A 93 -22.70 -4.40 17.17
C THR A 93 -22.72 -5.89 16.81
N CYS A 94 -21.91 -6.27 15.83
CA CYS A 94 -21.56 -7.66 15.56
C CYS A 94 -20.18 -7.95 16.16
N THR A 95 -20.13 -8.87 17.13
CA THR A 95 -18.90 -9.30 17.79
C THR A 95 -18.38 -10.55 17.09
N CYS A 96 -17.10 -10.56 16.69
CA CYS A 96 -16.49 -11.75 16.08
C CYS A 96 -16.48 -12.93 17.06
N ASP A 97 -16.71 -14.13 16.52
CA ASP A 97 -16.70 -15.36 17.31
C ASP A 97 -15.30 -15.64 17.89
N ARG A 98 -15.24 -16.51 18.92
CA ARG A 98 -13.96 -16.89 19.53
C ARG A 98 -13.00 -17.45 18.48
N GLY A 99 -11.77 -16.94 18.47
CA GLY A 99 -10.74 -17.31 17.49
C GLY A 99 -10.75 -16.45 16.22
N PHE A 100 -11.70 -15.53 16.08
CA PHE A 100 -11.79 -14.58 14.98
C PHE A 100 -11.60 -13.14 15.46
N VAL A 101 -11.08 -12.29 14.58
CA VAL A 101 -10.90 -10.87 14.82
C VAL A 101 -11.32 -10.05 13.61
N LEU A 102 -11.70 -8.80 13.85
CA LEU A 102 -12.19 -7.91 12.81
C LEU A 102 -11.02 -7.41 11.95
N SER A 103 -11.10 -7.66 10.65
CA SER A 103 -10.18 -7.15 9.64
C SER A 103 -10.97 -6.71 8.41
N ARG A 104 -10.90 -5.41 8.08
CA ARG A 104 -11.59 -4.81 6.93
C ARG A 104 -13.10 -5.15 6.85
N GLY A 105 -13.80 -5.08 7.99
CA GLY A 105 -15.24 -5.33 8.07
C GLY A 105 -15.65 -6.82 8.07
N LYS A 106 -14.70 -7.75 8.12
CA LYS A 106 -14.96 -9.19 8.19
C LYS A 106 -14.25 -9.82 9.39
N CYS A 107 -14.85 -10.86 9.96
CA CYS A 107 -14.20 -11.65 11.00
C CYS A 107 -13.33 -12.73 10.36
N VAL A 108 -12.02 -12.60 10.53
CA VAL A 108 -11.02 -13.53 9.99
C VAL A 108 -10.36 -14.30 11.13
N PRO A 109 -9.91 -15.55 10.90
CA PRO A 109 -9.19 -16.31 11.91
C PRO A 109 -7.99 -15.51 12.43
N LEU A 110 -7.78 -15.52 13.74
CA LEU A 110 -6.68 -14.80 14.39
C LEU A 110 -5.31 -15.11 13.77
N LEU A 111 -5.09 -16.36 13.39
CA LEU A 111 -3.84 -16.81 12.77
C LEU A 111 -3.57 -16.10 11.43
N ARG A 112 -4.61 -15.73 10.67
CA ARG A 112 -4.45 -15.02 9.39
C ARG A 112 -4.06 -13.55 9.54
N CYS A 113 -4.01 -13.03 10.76
CA CYS A 113 -3.49 -11.68 11.00
C CYS A 113 -1.98 -11.59 10.77
N GLY A 114 -1.27 -12.70 10.99
CA GLY A 114 0.17 -12.72 10.94
C GLY A 114 0.78 -13.76 11.86
N CYS A 115 2.06 -13.59 12.11
CA CYS A 115 2.87 -14.47 12.93
C CYS A 115 3.38 -13.71 14.15
N THR A 116 3.55 -14.42 15.26
CA THR A 116 4.28 -13.88 16.42
C THR A 116 5.72 -14.35 16.32
N PHE A 117 6.66 -13.41 16.28
CA PHE A 117 8.09 -13.71 16.24
C PHE A 117 8.81 -12.89 17.32
N GLU A 118 9.43 -13.57 18.30
CA GLU A 118 10.13 -12.95 19.44
C GLU A 118 9.29 -11.86 20.15
N GLY A 119 7.99 -12.12 20.31
CA GLY A 119 7.03 -11.20 20.94
C GLY A 119 6.53 -10.06 20.05
N ARG A 120 6.97 -9.97 18.78
CA ARG A 120 6.52 -8.97 17.82
C ARG A 120 5.52 -9.58 16.83
N HIS A 121 4.50 -8.81 16.45
CA HIS A 121 3.54 -9.21 15.42
C HIS A 121 4.10 -8.90 14.03
N ILE A 122 4.14 -9.93 13.17
CA ILE A 122 4.57 -9.85 11.78
C ILE A 122 3.36 -10.11 10.88
N PRO A 123 2.90 -9.15 10.06
CA PRO A 123 1.86 -9.36 9.07
C PRO A 123 2.02 -10.62 8.22
N ALA A 124 0.88 -11.28 7.91
CA ALA A 124 0.85 -12.43 7.03
C ALA A 124 1.38 -12.08 5.62
N GLY A 125 2.22 -12.94 5.05
CA GLY A 125 2.88 -12.72 3.76
C GLY A 125 4.09 -11.79 3.80
N GLN A 126 4.54 -11.33 4.98
CA GLN A 126 5.69 -10.45 5.08
C GLN A 126 7.01 -11.22 5.21
N THR A 127 8.03 -10.75 4.48
CA THR A 127 9.43 -11.14 4.64
C THR A 127 10.15 -10.11 5.52
N PHE A 128 11.00 -10.56 6.45
CA PHE A 128 11.72 -9.69 7.38
C PHE A 128 13.05 -10.30 7.83
N TRP A 129 14.02 -9.45 8.17
CA TRP A 129 15.28 -9.87 8.78
C TRP A 129 15.11 -10.11 10.28
N ALA A 130 15.52 -11.28 10.75
CA ALA A 130 15.31 -11.74 12.11
C ALA A 130 16.54 -11.60 13.01
N ASP A 131 17.56 -10.89 12.56
CA ASP A 131 18.77 -10.57 13.31
C ASP A 131 19.27 -9.16 12.97
N ASP A 132 20.29 -8.72 13.69
CA ASP A 132 20.83 -7.37 13.60
C ASP A 132 21.83 -7.15 12.45
N ARG A 133 22.20 -8.21 11.72
CA ARG A 133 23.21 -8.17 10.65
C ARG A 133 22.72 -8.79 9.34
N CYS A 134 21.41 -8.95 9.20
CA CYS A 134 20.79 -9.52 8.00
C CYS A 134 21.41 -10.87 7.62
N ARG A 135 21.58 -11.76 8.60
CA ARG A 135 22.09 -13.15 8.42
C ARG A 135 20.98 -14.20 8.31
N ARG A 136 19.77 -13.84 8.72
CA ARG A 136 18.60 -14.72 8.81
C ARG A 136 17.36 -14.00 8.28
N LEU A 137 16.91 -14.43 7.10
CA LEU A 137 15.71 -13.91 6.45
C LEU A 137 14.54 -14.82 6.77
N CYS A 138 13.47 -14.26 7.31
CA CYS A 138 12.26 -14.99 7.69
C CYS A 138 11.06 -14.52 6.87
N PHE A 139 10.08 -15.41 6.71
CA PHE A 139 8.83 -15.19 6.00
C PHE A 139 7.67 -15.66 6.88
N CYS A 140 6.72 -14.77 7.13
CA CYS A 140 5.44 -15.14 7.71
C CYS A 140 4.53 -15.63 6.58
N GLY A 141 4.08 -16.88 6.66
CA GLY A 141 3.23 -17.48 5.62
C GLY A 141 1.96 -16.67 5.34
N PRO A 142 1.32 -16.84 4.17
CA PRO A 142 0.09 -16.12 3.81
C PRO A 142 -1.10 -16.48 4.70
N GLU A 143 -1.10 -17.68 5.29
CA GLU A 143 -2.09 -18.10 6.29
C GLU A 143 -1.76 -17.60 7.72
N GLY A 144 -0.61 -16.94 7.87
CA GLY A 144 -0.04 -16.53 9.15
C GLY A 144 0.25 -17.70 10.09
N GLY A 145 0.51 -17.41 11.36
CA GLY A 145 0.84 -18.40 12.40
C GLY A 145 2.20 -19.11 12.27
N GLN A 146 2.69 -19.36 11.05
CA GLN A 146 3.94 -20.05 10.78
C GLN A 146 4.99 -19.09 10.20
N VAL A 147 6.15 -19.04 10.86
CA VAL A 147 7.35 -18.36 10.37
C VAL A 147 8.32 -19.40 9.83
N SER A 148 8.82 -19.21 8.62
CA SER A 148 9.93 -19.97 8.06
C SER A 148 11.14 -19.06 7.90
N CYS A 149 12.33 -19.53 8.28
CA CYS A 149 13.56 -18.75 8.22
C CYS A 149 14.63 -19.49 7.44
N LYS A 150 15.49 -18.74 6.76
CA LYS A 150 16.67 -19.26 6.07
C LYS A 150 17.87 -18.35 6.31
N GLU A 151 19.06 -18.91 6.23
CA GLU A 151 20.28 -18.11 6.17
C GLU A 151 20.31 -17.31 4.87
N ALA A 152 20.71 -16.05 4.98
CA ALA A 152 20.84 -15.12 3.87
C ALA A 152 21.84 -14.03 4.24
N SER A 153 22.28 -13.24 3.27
CA SER A 153 23.14 -12.09 3.52
C SER A 153 22.82 -10.99 2.52
N CYS A 154 23.14 -9.74 2.87
CA CYS A 154 23.15 -8.66 1.90
C CYS A 154 24.12 -8.96 0.75
N ARG A 155 23.83 -8.41 -0.42
CA ARG A 155 24.68 -8.59 -1.60
C ARG A 155 25.98 -7.79 -1.45
N PRO A 156 27.03 -8.11 -2.21
CA PRO A 156 28.18 -7.21 -2.33
C PRO A 156 27.72 -5.81 -2.75
N GLY A 157 28.18 -4.77 -2.06
CA GLY A 157 27.74 -3.39 -2.27
C GLY A 157 26.52 -2.96 -1.44
N GLU A 158 25.92 -3.87 -0.68
CA GLU A 158 24.85 -3.56 0.27
C GLU A 158 25.32 -3.72 1.72
N GLN A 159 24.70 -2.97 2.63
CA GLN A 159 24.88 -3.08 4.06
C GLN A 159 23.53 -3.20 4.76
N CYS A 160 23.48 -4.05 5.79
CA CYS A 160 22.32 -4.17 6.66
C CYS A 160 22.16 -2.88 7.45
N GLN A 161 21.12 -2.11 7.17
CA GLN A 161 20.83 -0.84 7.82
C GLN A 161 19.34 -0.76 8.20
N VAL A 162 18.97 0.25 8.99
CA VAL A 162 17.59 0.55 9.33
C VAL A 162 17.25 1.92 8.76
N VAL A 163 16.34 1.97 7.78
CA VAL A 163 15.85 3.21 7.15
C VAL A 163 14.35 3.29 7.41
N ASP A 164 13.88 4.42 7.95
CA ASP A 164 12.47 4.62 8.34
C ASP A 164 11.88 3.53 9.25
N GLY A 165 12.73 2.95 10.12
CA GLY A 165 12.36 1.86 11.02
C GLY A 165 12.29 0.48 10.37
N LEU A 166 12.54 0.36 9.06
CA LEU A 166 12.62 -0.90 8.35
C LEU A 166 14.09 -1.34 8.24
N ARG A 167 14.37 -2.56 8.72
CA ARG A 167 15.68 -3.20 8.53
C ARG A 167 15.71 -3.88 7.17
N ASP A 168 16.68 -3.54 6.35
CA ASP A 168 16.93 -4.21 5.08
C ASP A 168 18.38 -4.03 4.62
N CYS A 169 18.72 -4.62 3.48
CA CYS A 169 19.97 -4.44 2.78
C CYS A 169 19.87 -3.20 1.87
N TYR A 170 20.64 -2.16 2.20
CA TYR A 170 20.67 -0.89 1.47
C TYR A 170 22.04 -0.70 0.81
N PRO A 171 22.13 -0.06 -0.37
CA PRO A 171 23.40 0.17 -1.04
C PRO A 171 24.32 1.07 -0.19
N VAL A 172 25.61 0.73 -0.13
CA VAL A 172 26.61 1.50 0.65
C VAL A 172 27.05 2.78 -0.04
N SER A 173 26.91 2.83 -1.36
CA SER A 173 27.34 3.95 -2.19
C SER A 173 26.50 4.03 -3.43
N TYR A 174 26.40 5.22 -3.99
CA TYR A 174 25.77 5.46 -5.29
C TYR A 174 26.84 5.99 -6.24
N SER A 175 26.82 5.52 -7.48
CA SER A 175 27.73 6.01 -8.53
C SER A 175 26.92 6.60 -9.68
N ILE A 176 27.43 7.66 -10.32
CA ILE A 176 26.73 8.34 -11.40
C ILE A 176 27.49 8.17 -12.71
N CYS A 177 26.80 7.71 -13.74
CA CYS A 177 27.26 7.78 -15.13
C CYS A 177 26.53 8.94 -15.82
N SER A 178 27.24 9.73 -16.63
CA SER A 178 26.64 10.86 -17.34
C SER A 178 27.02 10.94 -18.81
N ALA A 179 26.08 11.46 -19.61
CA ALA A 179 26.28 11.81 -21.02
C ALA A 179 25.79 13.26 -21.24
N CYS A 180 26.68 14.13 -21.72
CA CYS A 180 26.44 15.57 -21.85
C CYS A 180 27.02 16.11 -23.16
N GLY A 181 26.42 17.16 -23.73
CA GLY A 181 27.04 17.92 -24.82
C GLY A 181 27.28 17.12 -26.11
N ASP A 182 28.48 17.27 -26.67
CA ASP A 182 28.97 16.71 -27.93
C ASP A 182 29.93 15.51 -27.74
N PRO A 183 29.36 14.31 -27.80
CA PRO A 183 28.97 13.54 -26.64
C PRO A 183 30.17 13.27 -25.72
N HIS A 184 30.11 13.89 -24.54
CA HIS A 184 31.03 13.66 -23.43
C HIS A 184 30.42 12.65 -22.47
N TYR A 185 31.18 11.60 -22.15
CA TYR A 185 30.76 10.54 -21.26
C TYR A 185 31.61 10.54 -20.00
N THR A 186 30.98 10.30 -18.85
CA THR A 186 31.64 9.96 -17.60
C THR A 186 31.07 8.66 -17.10
N THR A 187 31.91 7.64 -16.95
CA THR A 187 31.50 6.31 -16.47
C THR A 187 31.22 6.31 -14.97
N PHE A 188 30.64 5.23 -14.45
CA PHE A 188 30.35 5.09 -13.01
C PHE A 188 31.60 5.16 -12.12
N ASP A 189 32.75 4.71 -12.62
CA ASP A 189 34.07 4.81 -11.97
C ASP A 189 34.77 6.17 -12.22
N GLY A 190 34.08 7.14 -12.82
CA GLY A 190 34.55 8.51 -12.98
C GLY A 190 35.46 8.75 -14.18
N ARG A 191 35.59 7.80 -15.11
CA ARG A 191 36.43 7.96 -16.30
C ARG A 191 35.72 8.81 -17.34
N TYR A 192 36.37 9.89 -17.73
CA TYR A 192 35.92 10.79 -18.79
C TYR A 192 36.42 10.32 -20.17
N PHE A 193 35.55 10.37 -21.18
CA PHE A 193 35.93 10.18 -22.57
C PHE A 193 34.93 10.83 -23.53
N ASP A 194 35.41 11.16 -24.73
CA ASP A 194 34.60 11.65 -25.84
C ASP A 194 34.38 10.52 -26.85
N PHE A 195 33.18 10.42 -27.40
CA PHE A 195 32.88 9.39 -28.40
C PHE A 195 31.93 9.91 -29.48
N GLN A 196 32.48 10.20 -30.65
CA GLN A 196 31.78 10.80 -31.80
C GLN A 196 31.10 9.75 -32.70
N GLY A 197 30.41 8.78 -32.12
CA GLY A 197 29.65 7.76 -32.85
C GLY A 197 28.25 8.22 -33.27
N THR A 198 27.68 7.64 -34.33
CA THR A 198 26.39 8.05 -34.95
C THR A 198 25.33 6.95 -34.96
N CYS A 199 25.55 5.88 -34.19
CA CYS A 199 24.60 4.78 -34.04
C CYS A 199 23.77 4.93 -32.76
N ILE A 200 22.96 3.91 -32.49
CA ILE A 200 22.32 3.68 -31.18
C ILE A 200 23.26 2.81 -30.35
N TYR A 201 23.66 3.31 -29.20
CA TYR A 201 24.56 2.63 -28.27
C TYR A 201 23.83 2.35 -26.95
N GLN A 202 24.11 1.20 -26.35
CA GLN A 202 23.66 0.91 -25.00
C GLN A 202 24.54 1.70 -24.02
N LEU A 203 23.97 2.71 -23.36
CA LEU A 203 24.68 3.53 -22.38
C LEU A 203 24.78 2.80 -21.04
N VAL A 204 23.67 2.26 -20.55
CA VAL A 204 23.59 1.50 -19.29
C VAL A 204 22.62 0.34 -19.46
N GLY A 205 22.96 -0.82 -18.89
CA GLY A 205 22.06 -1.96 -18.79
C GLY A 205 22.74 -3.13 -18.10
N LEU A 206 21.96 -4.16 -17.77
CA LEU A 206 22.51 -5.40 -17.24
C LEU A 206 23.35 -6.11 -18.31
N CYS A 207 24.57 -6.54 -17.95
CA CYS A 207 25.43 -7.32 -18.85
C CYS A 207 24.86 -8.71 -19.17
N ALA A 208 24.13 -9.29 -18.22
CA ALA A 208 23.47 -10.59 -18.36
C ALA A 208 22.11 -10.58 -17.64
N PRO A 209 21.15 -11.41 -18.09
CA PRO A 209 19.91 -11.61 -17.35
C PRO A 209 20.18 -12.11 -15.93
N ASN A 210 19.58 -11.48 -14.93
CA ASN A 210 19.70 -11.88 -13.54
C ASN A 210 18.30 -11.88 -12.91
N THR A 211 17.84 -13.03 -12.40
CA THR A 211 16.52 -13.19 -11.80
C THR A 211 16.33 -12.40 -10.50
N THR A 212 17.43 -11.93 -9.90
CA THR A 212 17.44 -11.19 -8.64
C THR A 212 17.50 -9.67 -8.83
N LEU A 213 17.64 -9.19 -10.07
CA LEU A 213 17.69 -7.77 -10.41
C LEU A 213 16.55 -7.44 -11.37
N THR A 214 15.98 -6.25 -11.25
CA THR A 214 15.03 -5.76 -12.24
C THR A 214 15.78 -5.45 -13.54
N PRO A 215 15.41 -6.07 -14.68
CA PRO A 215 16.01 -5.74 -15.96
C PRO A 215 15.68 -4.31 -16.37
N PHE A 216 16.71 -3.59 -16.81
CA PHE A 216 16.57 -2.28 -17.43
C PHE A 216 17.62 -2.08 -18.52
N ARG A 217 17.31 -1.21 -19.48
CA ARG A 217 18.22 -0.80 -20.54
C ARG A 217 18.03 0.66 -20.89
N VAL A 218 19.14 1.37 -21.07
CA VAL A 218 19.19 2.74 -21.54
C VAL A 218 20.01 2.78 -22.83
N ASN A 219 19.37 3.19 -23.91
CA ASN A 219 20.02 3.38 -25.21
C ASN A 219 20.07 4.86 -25.56
N VAL A 220 21.16 5.28 -26.17
CA VAL A 220 21.38 6.64 -26.68
C VAL A 220 21.66 6.57 -28.17
N GLY A 221 20.83 7.23 -28.96
CA GLY A 221 21.04 7.42 -30.40
C GLY A 221 21.68 8.77 -30.66
N ASN A 222 22.85 8.77 -31.26
CA ASN A 222 23.58 9.97 -31.65
C ASN A 222 23.49 10.19 -33.17
N GLU A 223 23.53 11.44 -33.61
CA GLU A 223 23.55 11.80 -35.04
C GLU A 223 24.46 13.00 -35.30
N ASN A 224 24.96 13.12 -36.53
CA ASN A 224 25.65 14.33 -36.98
C ASN A 224 24.65 15.49 -37.20
N ARG A 225 25.12 16.72 -37.00
CA ARG A 225 24.32 17.93 -37.25
C ARG A 225 24.93 18.76 -38.37
N GLY A 226 24.93 18.23 -39.59
CA GLY A 226 25.54 18.86 -40.76
C GLY A 226 27.06 18.68 -40.83
N ASP A 227 27.76 18.71 -39.69
CA ASP A 227 29.17 18.32 -39.57
C ASP A 227 29.30 16.82 -39.29
N GLN A 228 30.05 16.11 -40.14
CA GLN A 228 30.28 14.66 -40.01
C GLN A 228 31.34 14.30 -38.96
N THR A 229 32.09 15.28 -38.45
CA THR A 229 33.16 15.06 -37.46
C THR A 229 32.66 15.02 -36.01
N ILE A 230 31.48 15.59 -35.74
CA ILE A 230 30.90 15.70 -34.39
C ILE A 230 29.49 15.09 -34.38
N SER A 231 29.20 14.28 -33.38
CA SER A 231 27.86 13.72 -33.14
C SER A 231 27.21 14.33 -31.91
N TYR A 232 25.88 14.26 -31.87
CA TYR A 232 25.08 14.78 -30.77
C TYR A 232 23.97 13.80 -30.45
N THR A 233 23.56 13.75 -29.18
CA THR A 233 22.41 12.95 -28.80
C THR A 233 21.13 13.46 -29.46
N LYS A 234 20.45 12.54 -30.16
CA LYS A 234 19.14 12.73 -30.78
C LYS A 234 18.04 12.17 -29.92
N VAL A 235 18.22 10.93 -29.47
CA VAL A 235 17.17 10.14 -28.83
C VAL A 235 17.72 9.34 -27.67
N VAL A 236 16.92 9.20 -26.62
CA VAL A 236 17.20 8.40 -25.45
C VAL A 236 16.02 7.50 -25.23
N THR A 237 16.29 6.21 -25.10
CA THR A 237 15.25 5.20 -24.87
C THR A 237 15.57 4.45 -23.59
N VAL A 238 14.63 4.48 -22.65
CA VAL A 238 14.71 3.79 -21.36
C VAL A 238 13.67 2.69 -21.37
N GLU A 239 14.11 1.46 -21.12
CA GLU A 239 13.24 0.29 -21.01
C GLU A 239 13.37 -0.27 -19.59
N VAL A 240 12.27 -0.23 -18.83
CA VAL A 240 12.23 -0.74 -17.44
C VAL A 240 10.81 -1.18 -17.11
N PHE A 241 10.64 -2.28 -16.38
CA PHE A 241 9.32 -2.85 -16.03
C PHE A 241 8.39 -3.11 -17.25
N GLY A 242 8.97 -3.37 -18.43
CA GLY A 242 8.19 -3.52 -19.68
C GLY A 242 7.65 -2.21 -20.26
N ILE A 243 8.00 -1.07 -19.66
CA ILE A 243 7.64 0.26 -20.12
C ILE A 243 8.82 0.82 -20.94
N ARG A 244 8.51 1.38 -22.11
CA ARG A 244 9.47 2.12 -22.95
C ARG A 244 9.22 3.61 -22.82
N ILE A 245 10.22 4.35 -22.38
CA ILE A 245 10.21 5.81 -22.27
C ILE A 245 11.19 6.36 -23.30
N THR A 246 10.73 7.27 -24.17
CA THR A 246 11.55 7.85 -25.22
C THR A 246 11.58 9.37 -25.11
N LEU A 247 12.78 9.93 -25.06
CA LEU A 247 13.06 11.35 -25.16
C LEU A 247 13.69 11.60 -26.53
N ASN A 248 13.06 12.43 -27.36
CA ASN A 248 13.59 12.78 -28.66
C ASN A 248 13.73 14.31 -28.76
N ARG A 249 14.91 14.75 -29.20
CA ARG A 249 15.25 16.16 -29.39
C ARG A 249 14.31 16.90 -30.33
N GLU A 250 13.71 16.23 -31.31
CA GLU A 250 12.73 16.82 -32.24
C GLU A 250 11.43 17.22 -31.52
N TYR A 251 11.06 16.49 -30.47
CA TYR A 251 9.87 16.74 -29.65
C TYR A 251 10.28 17.36 -28.32
N ARG A 252 10.70 18.63 -28.38
CA ARG A 252 11.08 19.38 -27.17
C ARG A 252 9.90 19.47 -26.22
N TYR A 253 10.16 19.24 -24.93
CA TYR A 253 9.16 19.22 -23.86
C TYR A 253 8.13 18.10 -23.95
N GLU A 254 8.42 17.03 -24.69
CA GLU A 254 7.58 15.84 -24.72
C GLU A 254 8.38 14.61 -24.29
N VAL A 255 7.72 13.72 -23.57
CA VAL A 255 8.20 12.39 -23.20
C VAL A 255 7.20 11.38 -23.69
N MET A 256 7.63 10.44 -24.52
CA MET A 256 6.77 9.34 -24.96
C MET A 256 6.87 8.19 -23.95
N VAL A 257 5.75 7.72 -23.44
CA VAL A 257 5.63 6.54 -22.59
C VAL A 257 4.79 5.50 -23.33
N GLY A 258 5.43 4.45 -23.84
CA GLY A 258 4.80 3.54 -24.79
C GLY A 258 4.43 4.26 -26.08
N VAL A 259 3.14 4.38 -26.36
CA VAL A 259 2.58 5.08 -27.53
C VAL A 259 1.96 6.45 -27.18
N THR A 260 2.02 6.86 -25.91
CA THR A 260 1.38 8.09 -25.42
C THR A 260 2.41 9.19 -25.22
N SER A 261 2.13 10.40 -25.71
CA SER A 261 2.97 11.59 -25.45
C SER A 261 2.51 12.35 -24.20
N TRP A 262 3.49 12.82 -23.41
CA TRP A 262 3.28 13.60 -22.18
C TRP A 262 4.12 14.87 -22.21
N TRP A 263 3.53 16.00 -21.81
CA TRP A 263 4.25 17.25 -21.67
C TRP A 263 5.21 17.23 -20.46
N TRP A 264 6.46 17.63 -20.68
CA TRP A 264 7.54 17.62 -19.71
C TRP A 264 8.27 18.97 -19.68
N ARG A 265 8.30 19.63 -18.52
CA ARG A 265 8.77 21.02 -18.40
C ARG A 265 10.29 21.20 -18.20
N ARG A 266 11.10 20.13 -18.14
CA ARG A 266 12.57 20.27 -17.95
C ARG A 266 13.34 20.09 -19.26
N HIS A 267 14.31 20.97 -19.47
CA HIS A 267 15.38 20.79 -20.46
C HIS A 267 16.42 19.80 -19.94
N PHE A 268 16.72 18.76 -20.71
CA PHE A 268 17.83 17.86 -20.42
C PHE A 268 19.08 18.36 -21.14
N HIS A 269 20.02 18.94 -20.38
CA HIS A 269 21.35 19.31 -20.88
C HIS A 269 22.36 18.17 -20.68
N CYS A 270 22.20 17.45 -19.57
CA CYS A 270 22.97 16.28 -19.20
C CYS A 270 22.01 15.18 -18.78
N MET A 271 22.33 13.95 -19.17
CA MET A 271 21.69 12.76 -18.63
C MET A 271 22.58 12.17 -17.58
N THR A 272 22.01 11.84 -16.42
CA THR A 272 22.71 11.22 -15.30
C THR A 272 21.97 9.96 -14.90
N TRP A 273 22.70 8.87 -14.74
CA TRP A 273 22.19 7.59 -14.30
C TRP A 273 22.89 7.21 -13.01
N THR A 274 22.10 6.89 -11.99
CA THR A 274 22.64 6.45 -10.71
C THR A 274 22.59 4.94 -10.64
N CYS A 275 23.75 4.30 -10.46
CA CYS A 275 23.85 2.89 -10.11
C CYS A 275 23.98 2.77 -8.59
N MET A 276 23.28 1.78 -8.05
CA MET A 276 23.35 1.35 -6.66
C MET A 276 24.32 0.18 -6.53
#